data_AF-B7FDM0-F1
#
_entry.id   AF-B7FDM0-F1
#
_cell.length_a   1.000
_cell.length_b   1.000
_cell.length_c   1.000
_cell.angle_alpha   90.00
_cell.angle_beta   90.00
_cell.angle_gamma   90.00
#
_symmetry.space_group_name_H-M   'P 1'
#
loop_
_entity.id
_entity.type
_entity.pdbx_description
1 polymer ?
#
loop_
_entity_poly.entity_id
_entity_poly.type
_entity_poly.pdbx_seq_one_letter_code
_entity_poly.pdbx_strand_id
1 'polypeptide(L)' 'QVVGDKGRRIRELSSVVAKRFNLKPEKLVLLSSKVEQRGLCAMTQAESLRYKLIEGVAVRRACYGVVRFVM' A
#
# COMPACT_ATOMS: atom_id res chain seq x y z
N GLN A 1 -7.00 0.46 1.68
CA GLN A 1 -7.24 1.12 2.99
C GLN A 1 -6.10 0.78 3.94
N VAL A 2 -5.25 1.78 4.27
CA VAL A 2 -4.07 1.58 5.14
C VAL A 2 -4.44 1.63 6.62
N VAL A 3 -5.35 2.54 7.00
CA VAL A 3 -5.77 2.76 8.40
C VAL A 3 -6.83 1.73 8.86
N GLY A 4 -7.60 1.16 7.93
CA GLY A 4 -8.70 0.22 8.21
C GLY A 4 -9.91 0.88 8.88
N ASP A 5 -10.97 0.10 9.13
CA ASP A 5 -12.19 0.61 9.77
C ASP A 5 -11.91 1.14 11.16
N LYS A 6 -12.28 2.40 11.42
CA LYS A 6 -12.06 3.09 12.70
C LYS A 6 -10.62 2.97 13.24
N GLY A 7 -9.62 2.89 12.36
CA GLY A 7 -8.22 2.75 12.78
C GLY A 7 -7.86 1.40 13.40
N ARG A 8 -8.61 0.33 13.09
CA ARG A 8 -8.31 -1.02 13.61
C ARG A 8 -6.99 -1.55 13.06
N ARG A 9 -6.78 -1.46 11.75
CA ARG A 9 -5.60 -2.03 11.07
C ARG A 9 -4.29 -1.39 11.55
N ILE A 10 -4.28 -0.07 11.78
CA ILE A 10 -3.08 0.63 12.27
C ILE A 10 -2.74 0.24 13.72
N ARG A 11 -3.75 -0.01 14.56
CA ARG A 11 -3.56 -0.49 15.94
C ARG A 11 -3.04 -1.92 15.98
N GLU A 12 -3.56 -2.79 15.11
CA GLU A 12 -3.07 -4.16 14.94
C GLU A 12 -1.61 -4.18 14.46
N LEU A 13 -1.28 -3.38 13.45
CA LEU A 13 0.10 -3.25 12.96
C LEU A 13 1.06 -2.75 14.04
N SER A 14 0.66 -1.72 14.81
CA SER A 14 1.48 -1.24 15.93
C SER A 14 1.71 -2.33 16.98
N SER A 15 0.68 -3.11 17.29
CA SER A 15 0.78 -4.24 18.23
C SER A 15 1.73 -5.34 17.75
N VAL A 16 1.69 -5.67 16.45
CA VAL A 16 2.58 -6.68 15.84
C VAL A 16 4.03 -6.23 15.88
N VAL A 17 4.30 -4.98 15.52
CA VAL A 17 5.67 -4.42 15.53
C VAL A 17 6.19 -4.31 16.96
N ALA A 18 5.37 -3.82 17.90
CA ALA A 18 5.74 -3.72 19.30
C ALA A 18 6.11 -5.09 19.91
N LYS A 19 5.30 -6.13 19.66
CA LYS A 19 5.58 -7.49 20.12
C LYS A 19 6.81 -8.10 19.43
N ARG A 20 6.98 -7.89 18.12
CA ARG A 20 8.11 -8.45 17.37
C ARG A 20 9.46 -7.92 17.83
N PHE A 21 9.52 -6.64 18.22
CA PHE A 21 10.75 -5.97 18.64
C PHE A 21 10.85 -5.77 20.16
N ASN A 22 9.96 -6.37 20.95
CA ASN A 22 9.89 -6.20 22.41
C ASN A 22 9.88 -4.72 22.85
N LEU A 23 9.19 -3.87 22.10
CA LEU A 23 9.08 -2.44 22.37
C LEU A 23 7.94 -2.17 23.35
N LYS A 24 8.14 -1.19 24.25
CA LYS A 24 7.05 -0.67 25.08
C LYS A 24 6.03 0.04 24.17
N PRO A 25 4.72 -0.11 24.44
CA PRO A 25 3.66 0.39 23.55
C PRO A 25 3.69 1.90 23.32
N GLU A 26 4.18 2.68 24.29
CA GLU A 26 4.27 4.14 24.20
C GLU A 26 5.41 4.64 23.31
N LYS A 27 6.39 3.77 22.97
CA LYS A 27 7.55 4.17 22.17
C LYS A 27 7.30 4.11 20.65
N LEU A 28 6.18 3.56 20.19
CA LEU A 28 5.91 3.34 18.78
C LEU A 28 4.59 3.98 18.36
N VAL A 29 4.67 4.89 17.38
CA VAL A 29 3.50 5.47 16.71
C VAL A 29 3.65 5.29 15.21
N LEU A 30 2.65 4.67 14.58
CA LEU A 30 2.58 4.55 13.13
C LEU A 30 1.75 5.71 12.57
N LEU A 31 2.31 6.39 11.57
CA LEU A 31 1.65 7.47 10.84
C LEU A 31 1.44 7.05 9.39
N SER A 32 0.38 7.58 8.78
CA SER A 32 0.08 7.36 7.37
C SER A 32 -0.01 8.71 6.68
N SER A 33 0.79 8.91 5.65
CA SER A 33 0.66 10.04 4.73
C SER A 33 0.04 9.57 3.42
N LYS A 34 -0.64 10.49 2.74
CA LYS A 34 -1.12 10.27 1.38
C LYS A 34 0.01 10.61 0.41
N VAL A 35 0.23 9.74 -0.57
CA VAL A 35 1.08 10.07 -1.72
C VAL A 35 0.24 10.89 -2.70
N GLU A 36 0.60 12.17 -2.88
CA GLU A 36 -0.12 13.08 -3.77
C GLU A 36 -0.01 12.63 -5.23
N GLN A 37 1.20 12.43 -5.73
CA GLN A 37 1.46 12.00 -7.11
C GLN A 37 1.69 10.49 -7.21
N ARG A 38 0.60 9.70 -7.12
CA ARG A 38 0.66 8.23 -7.21
C ARG A 38 1.27 7.72 -8.53
N GLY A 39 1.16 8.49 -9.61
CA GLY A 39 1.77 8.19 -10.91
C GLY A 39 3.29 8.06 -10.86
N LEU A 40 3.95 8.81 -9.98
CA LEU A 40 5.41 8.82 -9.85
C LEU A 40 5.97 7.74 -8.91
N CYS A 41 5.11 7.04 -8.17
CA CYS A 41 5.54 5.98 -7.27
C CYS A 41 5.59 4.63 -8.01
N ALA A 42 6.81 4.19 -8.37
CA ALA A 42 7.03 2.92 -9.06
C ALA A 42 6.38 1.71 -8.37
N MET A 43 6.47 1.64 -7.03
CA MET A 43 5.85 0.56 -6.25
C MET A 43 4.32 0.55 -6.37
N THR A 44 3.68 1.72 -6.35
CA THR A 44 2.22 1.83 -6.50
C THR A 44 1.80 1.38 -7.90
N GLN A 45 2.59 1.70 -8.92
CA GLN A 45 2.31 1.29 -10.31
C GLN A 45 2.51 -0.21 -10.51
N ALA A 46 3.54 -0.80 -9.90
CA ALA A 46 3.76 -2.24 -9.92
C ALA A 46 2.62 -3.01 -9.20
N GLU A 47 2.16 -2.52 -8.05
CA GLU A 47 0.99 -3.11 -7.38
C GLU A 47 -0.27 -3.00 -8.23
N SER A 48 -0.51 -1.85 -8.86
CA SER A 48 -1.63 -1.64 -9.79
C SER A 48 -1.60 -2.63 -10.96
N LEU A 49 -0.43 -2.86 -11.55
CA LEU A 49 -0.26 -3.87 -12.60
C LEU A 49 -0.57 -5.28 -12.07
N ARG A 50 -0.07 -5.63 -10.88
CA ARG A 50 -0.32 -6.93 -10.24
C ARG A 50 -1.81 -7.17 -10.06
N TYR A 51 -2.57 -6.19 -9.56
CA TYR A 51 -4.03 -6.33 -9.39
C TYR A 51 -4.75 -6.53 -10.72
N LYS A 52 -4.42 -5.76 -11.76
CA LYS A 52 -5.02 -5.93 -13.10
C LYS A 52 -4.76 -7.32 -13.69
N LEU A 53 -3.58 -7.88 -13.47
CA LEU A 53 -3.24 -9.23 -13.94
C LEU A 53 -4.00 -10.31 -13.17
N ILE A 54 -4.16 -10.15 -11.86
CA ILE A 54 -4.95 -11.07 -11.01
C ILE A 54 -6.44 -11.03 -11.41
N GLU A 55 -6.95 -9.86 -11.79
CA GLU A 55 -8.32 -9.68 -12.30
C GLU A 55 -8.54 -10.27 -13.71
N GLY A 56 -7.50 -10.84 -14.34
CA GLY A 56 -7.60 -11.51 -15.63
C GLY A 56 -7.53 -10.58 -16.85
N VAL A 57 -7.08 -9.33 -16.67
CA VAL A 57 -6.86 -8.42 -17.81
C VAL A 57 -5.68 -8.93 -18.66
N ALA A 58 -5.87 -8.96 -19.98
CA ALA A 58 -4.80 -9.33 -20.91
C ALA A 58 -3.52 -8.51 -20.68
N VAL A 59 -2.38 -9.19 -20.66
CA VAL A 59 -1.08 -8.63 -20.22
C VAL A 59 -0.74 -7.31 -20.92
N ARG A 60 -0.82 -7.25 -22.26
CA ARG A 60 -0.51 -6.01 -23.00
C ARG A 60 -1.44 -4.86 -22.62
N ARG A 61 -2.74 -5.13 -22.46
CA ARG A 61 -3.74 -4.12 -22.07
C ARG A 61 -3.47 -3.60 -20.66
N ALA A 62 -3.10 -4.48 -19.72
CA ALA A 62 -2.74 -4.10 -18.37
C ALA A 62 -1.50 -3.19 -18.36
N CYS A 63 -0.42 -3.60 -19.06
CA CYS A 63 0.82 -2.83 -19.17
C CYS A 63 0.62 -1.46 -19.84
N TYR A 64 -0.03 -1.41 -21.00
CA TYR A 64 -0.29 -0.13 -21.68
C TYR A 64 -1.16 0.82 -20.85
N GLY A 65 -2.14 0.29 -20.12
CA GLY A 65 -2.97 1.11 -19.22
C GLY A 65 -2.19 1.69 -18.03
N VAL A 66 -1.15 1.01 -17.55
CA VAL A 66 -0.26 1.56 -16.50
C VAL A 66 0.71 2.56 -17.10
N VAL A 67 1.35 2.26 -18.22
CA VAL A 67 2.30 3.17 -18.89
C VAL A 67 1.62 4.49 -19.28
N ARG A 68 0.40 4.44 -19.84
CA ARG A 68 -0.40 5.63 -20.18
C ARG A 68 -0.85 6.44 -18.95
N PHE A 69 -0.92 5.83 -17.77
CA PHE A 69 -1.28 6.54 -16.54
C PHE A 69 -0.07 7.26 -15.92
N VAL A 70 1.14 6.79 -16.22
CA VAL A 70 2.40 7.35 -15.70
C VAL A 70 2.95 8.44 -16.62
N MET A 71 2.81 8.27 -17.94
CA MET A 71 3.12 9.30 -18.95
C MET A 71 2.00 10.32 -19.07
#